data_AF-A0A976XC98-F1
#
_entry.id   AF-A0A976XC98-F1
#
_cell.length_a   1.000
_cell.length_b   1.000
_cell.length_c   1.000
_cell.angle_alpha   90.00
_cell.angle_beta   90.00
_cell.angle_gamma   90.00
#
_symmetry.space_group_name_H-M   'P 1'
#
loop_
_entity.id
_entity.type
_entity.pdbx_description
1 polymer ?
#
loop_
_entity_poly.entity_id
_entity_poly.type
_entity_poly.pdbx_seq_one_letter_code
_entity_poly.pdbx_strand_id
1 'polypeptide(L)' 'MSKMTPEEKEQYRKAVVDKVIRDTADYNWNSEPLKHWRAWGSWFSWGSPVGLGLFCIAVAITIWIICQAF' A
#
# COMPACT_ATOMS: atom_id res chain seq x y z
N MET A 1 -9.58 -26.12 40.99
CA MET A 1 -8.97 -25.53 39.77
C MET A 1 -7.71 -26.34 39.47
N SER A 2 -7.81 -27.34 38.60
CA SER A 2 -6.69 -28.24 38.28
C SER A 2 -5.58 -27.45 37.61
N LYS A 3 -4.34 -27.56 38.11
CA LYS A 3 -3.21 -26.79 37.57
C LYS A 3 -2.73 -27.48 36.30
N MET A 4 -2.69 -26.72 35.22
CA MET A 4 -2.16 -27.14 33.92
C MET A 4 -0.74 -27.69 34.06
N THR A 5 -0.49 -28.85 33.47
CA THR A 5 0.82 -29.53 33.48
C THR A 5 1.86 -28.72 32.69
N PRO A 6 3.17 -28.87 32.96
CA PRO A 6 4.21 -28.13 32.25
C PRO A 6 4.20 -28.35 30.74
N GLU A 7 3.88 -29.56 30.29
CA GLU A 7 3.78 -29.93 28.86
C GLU A 7 2.64 -29.17 28.16
N GLU A 8 1.46 -29.11 28.80
CA GLU A 8 0.30 -28.40 28.27
C GLU A 8 0.54 -26.89 28.16
N LYS A 9 1.33 -26.30 29.07
CA LYS A 9 1.70 -24.88 29.01
C LYS A 9 2.62 -24.58 27.83
N GLU A 10 3.55 -25.48 27.53
CA GLU A 10 4.46 -25.33 26.41
C GLU A 10 3.73 -25.47 25.07
N GLN A 11 2.81 -26.44 24.99
CA GLN A 11 1.94 -26.59 23.83
C GLN A 11 1.04 -25.36 23.62
N TYR A 12 0.45 -24.83 24.69
CA TYR A 12 -0.34 -23.60 24.63
C TYR A 12 0.50 -22.41 24.17
N ARG A 13 1.72 -22.24 24.70
CA ARG A 13 2.65 -21.18 24.29
C ARG A 13 2.94 -21.24 22.79
N LYS A 14 3.27 -22.43 22.28
CA LYS A 14 3.56 -22.63 20.85
C LYS A 14 2.36 -22.31 19.96
N ALA A 15 1.16 -22.73 20.36
CA ALA A 15 -0.07 -22.43 19.64
C ALA A 15 -0.37 -20.92 19.61
N VAL A 16 -0.13 -20.20 20.72
CA VAL A 16 -0.30 -18.75 20.77
C VAL A 16 0.71 -18.04 19.88
N VAL A 17 1.98 -18.46 19.90
CA VAL A 17 3.04 -17.85 19.07
C VAL A 17 2.75 -18.05 17.58
N ASP A 18 2.35 -19.26 17.15
CA ASP A 18 1.99 -19.54 15.75
C ASP A 18 0.80 -18.69 15.30
N LYS A 19 -0.21 -18.53 16.16
CA LYS A 19 -1.37 -17.68 15.89
C LYS A 19 -0.96 -16.21 15.71
N VAL A 20 -0.11 -15.68 16.58
CA VAL A 20 0.37 -14.29 16.50
C VAL A 20 1.19 -14.06 15.23
N ILE A 21 2.04 -15.00 14.84
CA ILE A 21 2.83 -14.92 13.60
C ILE A 21 1.91 -14.88 12.37
N ARG A 22 0.85 -15.69 12.33
CA ARG A 22 -0.13 -15.66 11.24
C ARG A 22 -0.91 -14.35 11.20
N ASP A 23 -1.46 -13.92 12.33
CA ASP A 23 -2.24 -12.68 12.42
C ASP A 23 -1.41 -11.45 12.00
N THR A 24 -0.12 -11.42 12.33
CA THR A 24 0.80 -10.33 11.91
C THR A 24 1.16 -10.39 10.42
N ALA A 25 1.34 -11.59 9.86
CA ALA A 25 1.58 -11.76 8.42
C ALA A 25 0.35 -11.33 7.59
N ASP A 26 -0.85 -11.70 8.03
CA ASP A 26 -2.11 -11.35 7.36
C ASP A 26 -2.42 -9.85 7.44
N TYR A 27 -2.09 -9.20 8.56
CA TYR A 27 -2.24 -7.74 8.71
C TYR A 27 -1.35 -6.96 7.73
N ASN A 28 -0.11 -7.42 7.53
CA ASN A 28 0.85 -6.78 6.62
C ASN A 28 0.54 -7.09 5.14
N TRP A 29 -0.03 -8.25 4.83
CA TRP A 29 -0.32 -8.64 3.45
C TRP A 29 -1.59 -7.98 2.89
N ASN A 30 -2.64 -7.87 3.71
CA ASN A 30 -3.96 -7.36 3.34
C ASN A 30 -4.08 -5.82 3.38
N SER A 31 -2.96 -5.10 3.50
CA SER A 31 -2.89 -3.66 3.26
C SER A 31 -2.97 -3.33 1.75
N GLU A 32 -3.91 -3.96 1.03
CA GLU A 32 -4.21 -3.76 -0.38
C GLU A 32 -4.47 -2.31 -0.81
N PRO A 33 -5.08 -1.41 -0.01
CA PRO A 33 -5.25 -0.02 -0.43
C PRO A 33 -3.92 0.71 -0.65
N LEU A 34 -2.83 0.32 0.02
CA LEU A 34 -1.54 1.01 -0.09
C LEU A 34 -0.73 0.58 -1.33
N LYS A 35 -0.95 -0.64 -1.85
CA LYS A 35 -0.23 -1.17 -3.02
C LYS A 35 -0.63 -0.44 -4.31
N HIS A 36 -1.92 -0.11 -4.46
CA HIS A 36 -2.44 0.59 -5.62
C HIS A 36 -2.00 2.07 -5.66
N TRP A 37 -2.00 2.75 -4.51
CA TRP A 37 -1.58 4.16 -4.43
C TRP A 37 -0.10 4.36 -4.78
N ARG A 38 0.77 3.39 -4.47
CA ARG A 38 2.20 3.47 -4.86
C ARG A 38 2.41 3.29 -6.37
N ALA A 39 1.51 2.58 -7.05
CA ALA A 39 1.57 2.43 -8.51
C ALA A 39 1.18 3.71 -9.26
N TRP A 40 0.31 4.56 -8.67
CA TRP A 40 -0.06 5.86 -9.25
C TRP A 40 1.13 6.82 -9.33
N GLY A 41 2.07 6.74 -8.38
CA GLY A 41 3.31 7.51 -8.41
C GLY A 41 4.23 7.18 -9.60
N SER A 42 4.13 5.96 -10.17
CA SER A 42 4.91 5.57 -11.34
C SER A 42 4.48 6.30 -12.62
N TRP A 43 3.21 6.69 -12.71
CA TRP A 43 2.66 7.40 -13.87
C TRP A 43 3.04 8.88 -13.86
N PHE A 44 3.24 9.42 -12.65
CA PHE A 44 3.72 10.79 -12.38
C PHE A 44 5.23 10.89 -12.17
N SER A 45 6.00 9.82 -12.44
CA SER A 45 7.46 9.92 -12.43
C SER A 45 7.91 10.69 -13.67
N TRP A 46 8.83 11.65 -13.49
CA TRP A 46 9.35 12.56 -14.53
C TRP A 46 10.10 11.85 -15.69
N GLY A 47 10.23 10.53 -15.66
CA GLY A 47 10.74 9.69 -16.75
C GLY A 47 9.69 8.82 -17.45
N SER A 48 8.41 8.90 -17.06
CA SER A 48 7.31 8.18 -17.71
C SER A 48 6.83 8.94 -18.96
N PRO A 49 6.79 8.32 -20.15
CA PRO A 49 6.30 8.95 -21.38
C PRO A 49 4.87 9.50 -21.24
N VAL A 50 4.04 8.83 -20.43
CA VAL A 50 2.63 9.19 -20.20
C VAL A 50 2.51 10.43 -19.31
N GLY A 51 3.33 10.54 -18.27
CA GLY A 51 3.33 11.69 -17.36
C GLY A 51 3.77 12.98 -18.05
N LEU A 52 4.81 12.90 -18.89
CA LEU A 52 5.29 14.04 -19.69
C LEU A 52 4.27 14.46 -20.75
N GLY A 53 3.62 13.51 -21.41
CA GLY A 53 2.55 13.81 -22.39
C GLY A 53 1.38 14.55 -21.76
N LEU A 54 0.89 14.08 -20.61
CA LEU A 54 -0.19 14.74 -19.87
C LEU A 54 0.21 16.14 -19.38
N PHE A 55 1.45 16.31 -18.93
CA PHE A 55 1.97 17.62 -18.52
C PHE A 55 2.00 18.62 -19.67
N CYS A 56 2.54 18.23 -20.84
CA CYS A 56 2.58 19.11 -22.02
C CYS A 56 1.18 19.48 -22.51
N ILE A 57 0.24 18.53 -22.51
CA ILE A 57 -1.16 18.79 -22.89
C ILE A 57 -1.81 19.75 -21.89
N ALA A 58 -1.62 19.54 -20.59
CA ALA A 58 -2.16 20.42 -19.55
C ALA A 58 -1.64 21.86 -19.72
N VAL A 59 -0.32 22.02 -19.92
CA VAL A 59 0.29 23.33 -20.17
C VAL A 59 -0.25 23.98 -21.44
N ALA A 60 -0.38 23.23 -22.54
CA ALA A 60 -0.91 23.75 -23.79
C ALA A 60 -2.36 24.26 -23.65
N ILE A 61 -3.21 23.51 -22.92
CA ILE A 61 -4.59 23.92 -22.64
C ILE A 61 -4.61 25.18 -21.75
N THR A 62 -3.76 25.23 -20.71
CA THR A 62 -3.68 26.42 -19.84
C THR A 62 -3.27 27.66 -20.63
N ILE A 63 -2.24 27.57 -21.48
CA ILE A 63 -1.81 28.68 -22.34
C ILE A 63 -2.93 29.09 -23.30
N TRP A 64 -3.60 28.11 -23.93
CA TRP A 64 -4.72 28.37 -24.83
C TRP A 64 -5.84 29.16 -24.17
N ILE A 65 -6.24 28.77 -22.96
CA ILE A 65 -7.28 29.46 -22.18
C ILE A 65 -6.83 30.88 -21.84
N ILE A 66 -5.59 31.06 -21.41
CA ILE A 66 -5.03 32.39 -21.10
C ILE A 66 -5.06 33.28 -22.36
N CYS A 67 -4.66 32.77 -23.52
CA CYS A 67 -4.70 33.51 -24.79
C CYS A 67 -6.12 33.82 -25.29
N GLN A 68 -7.15 33.10 -24.85
CA GLN A 68 -8.55 33.43 -25.15
C GLN A 68 -9.15 34.40 -24.12
N ALA A 69 -8.61 34.42 -22.90
CA ALA A 69 -9.09 35.25 -21.81
C ALA A 69 -8.56 36.71 -21.87
N PHE A 70 -7.47 36.94 -22.60
CA PHE A 70 -6.83 38.24 -22.82
C PHE A 70 -6.79 38.59 -24.31
#